data_AF-A0A7X5JAT6-F1
#
_entry.id   AF-A0A7X5JAT6-F1
#
_cell.length_a   1.000
_cell.length_b   1.000
_cell.length_c   1.000
_cell.angle_alpha   90.00
_cell.angle_beta   90.00
_cell.angle_gamma   90.00
#
_symmetry.space_group_name_H-M   'P 1'
#
loop_
_entity.id
_entity.type
_entity.pdbx_description
1 polymer ?
#
loop_
_entity_poly.entity_id
_entity_poly.type
_entity_poly.pdbx_seq_one_letter_code
_entity_poly.pdbx_strand_id
1 'polypeptide(L)'
;MSDVNQAETLEKARAAAEAAREAAETAQEAAAAAQSYADQIAGTATDLAVRAAEAVGASAIEPFVFLLSVFVLAIFVGYYVVWSVTPALHTPLMAVTNAISSVIVVGALLAVGVDLSHGDGALMARIFGFIALVLASVNIFGGFLVTSRMLAMYKKKQR
;
A
#
# COMPACT_ATOMS: atom_id res chain seq x y z
N MET A 1 23.08 47.02 35.37
CA MET A 1 22.07 46.08 35.92
C MET A 1 21.27 45.36 34.82
N SER A 2 21.53 45.62 33.53
CA SER A 2 20.84 45.04 32.37
C SER A 2 21.47 43.74 31.83
N ASP A 3 22.77 43.51 32.07
CA ASP A 3 23.50 42.40 31.47
C ASP A 3 23.23 41.03 32.14
N VAL A 4 22.78 41.04 33.40
CA VAL A 4 22.51 39.82 34.18
C VAL A 4 21.23 39.11 33.72
N ASN A 5 20.23 39.86 33.25
CA ASN A 5 18.95 39.30 32.78
C ASN A 5 19.03 38.72 31.35
N GLN A 6 19.97 39.22 30.54
CA GLN A 6 20.17 38.75 29.16
C GLN A 6 20.97 37.43 29.11
N ALA A 7 21.90 37.23 30.05
CA ALA A 7 22.63 35.98 30.19
C ALA A 7 21.72 34.81 30.61
N GLU A 8 20.83 35.04 31.59
CA GLU A 8 19.91 34.01 32.11
C GLU A 8 18.83 33.60 31.09
N THR A 9 18.40 34.55 30.25
CA THR A 9 17.43 34.28 29.16
C THR A 9 18.07 33.53 28.00
N LEU A 10 19.34 33.79 27.68
CA LEU A 10 20.12 33.02 26.70
C LEU A 10 20.42 31.61 27.18
N GLU A 11 20.68 31.44 28.48
CA GLU A 11 20.89 30.13 29.10
C GLU A 11 19.61 29.29 29.10
N LYS A 12 18.47 29.87 29.49
CA LYS A 12 17.15 29.20 29.38
C LYS A 12 16.77 28.87 27.93
N ALA A 13 17.12 29.74 26.97
CA ALA A 13 16.90 29.48 25.55
C ALA A 13 17.78 28.35 25.02
N ARG A 14 19.03 28.23 25.50
CA ARG A 14 19.94 27.12 25.15
C ARG A 14 19.49 25.81 25.79
N ALA A 15 19.08 25.82 27.06
CA ALA A 15 18.54 24.65 27.73
C ALA A 15 17.24 24.15 27.08
N ALA A 16 16.36 25.06 26.63
CA ALA A 16 15.16 24.70 25.89
C ALA A 16 15.48 24.12 24.50
N ALA A 17 16.53 24.64 23.83
CA ALA A 17 16.99 24.12 22.54
C ALA A 17 17.67 22.75 22.66
N GLU A 18 18.41 22.50 23.75
CA GLU A 18 18.99 21.17 24.04
C GLU A 18 17.92 20.14 24.37
N ALA A 19 16.95 20.48 25.22
CA ALA A 19 15.81 19.61 25.51
C ALA A 19 14.99 19.28 24.25
N ALA A 20 14.85 20.24 23.32
CA ALA A 20 14.18 20.00 22.04
C ALA A 20 14.99 19.09 21.09
N ARG A 21 16.32 19.13 21.14
CA ARG A 21 17.20 18.25 20.37
C ARG A 21 17.18 16.82 20.92
N GLU A 22 17.20 16.67 22.23
CA GLU A 22 17.11 15.38 22.92
C GLU A 22 15.74 14.70 22.67
N ALA A 23 14.66 15.48 22.66
CA ALA A 23 13.34 15.00 22.28
C ALA A 23 13.24 14.61 20.79
N ALA A 24 14.01 15.27 19.91
CA ALA A 24 14.06 14.93 18.48
C ALA A 24 14.91 13.67 18.22
N GLU A 25 16.02 13.48 18.94
CA GLU A 25 16.86 12.28 18.86
C GLU A 25 16.11 11.05 19.36
N THR A 26 15.43 11.14 20.50
CA THR A 26 14.61 10.04 21.04
C THR A 26 13.45 9.66 20.11
N ALA A 27 12.84 10.64 19.42
CA ALA A 27 11.82 10.38 18.41
C ALA A 27 12.39 9.71 17.15
N GLN A 28 13.61 10.07 16.73
CA GLN A 28 14.29 9.44 15.60
C GLN A 28 14.73 8.01 15.92
N GLU A 29 15.21 7.73 17.13
CA GLU A 29 15.54 6.37 17.58
C GLU A 29 14.28 5.48 17.64
N ALA A 30 13.16 6.01 18.12
CA ALA A 30 11.89 5.28 18.15
C ALA A 30 11.38 4.96 16.73
N ALA A 31 11.55 5.89 15.78
CA ALA A 31 11.21 5.69 14.38
C ALA A 31 12.11 4.65 13.71
N ALA A 32 13.43 4.70 13.95
CA ALA A 32 14.38 3.73 13.45
C ALA A 32 14.13 2.32 14.01
N ALA A 33 13.77 2.22 15.29
CA ALA A 33 13.37 0.95 15.90
C ALA A 33 12.10 0.39 15.24
N ALA A 34 11.06 1.21 15.04
CA ALA A 34 9.83 0.81 14.36
C ALA A 34 10.07 0.34 12.92
N GLN A 35 10.96 1.00 12.19
CA GLN A 35 11.38 0.59 10.85
C GLN A 35 12.09 -0.75 10.85
N SER A 36 12.99 -0.99 11.81
CA SER A 36 13.67 -2.27 11.94
C SER A 36 12.71 -3.44 12.19
N TYR A 37 11.62 -3.21 12.92
CA TYR A 37 10.57 -4.21 13.11
C TYR A 37 9.76 -4.43 11.83
N ALA A 38 9.43 -3.38 11.09
CA ALA A 38 8.73 -3.49 9.81
C ALA A 38 9.57 -4.25 8.76
N ASP A 39 10.87 -3.96 8.67
CA ASP A 39 11.81 -4.66 7.78
C ASP A 39 11.99 -6.13 8.18
N GLN A 40 12.01 -6.42 9.48
CA GLN A 40 12.04 -7.80 9.97
C GLN A 40 10.78 -8.58 9.59
N ILE A 41 9.60 -7.96 9.66
CA ILE A 41 8.32 -8.58 9.26
C ILE A 41 8.27 -8.77 7.75
N ALA A 42 8.71 -7.78 6.96
CA ALA A 42 8.78 -7.88 5.51
C ALA A 42 9.76 -8.97 5.07
N GLY A 43 10.92 -9.05 5.73
CA GLY A 43 11.93 -10.09 5.50
C GLY A 43 11.41 -11.48 5.84
N THR A 44 10.77 -11.67 6.99
CA THR A 44 10.19 -12.97 7.38
C THR A 44 8.98 -13.38 6.54
N ALA A 45 8.14 -12.44 6.10
CA ALA A 45 7.04 -12.74 5.17
C ALA A 45 7.57 -13.18 3.81
N THR A 46 8.64 -12.53 3.33
CA THR A 46 9.31 -12.91 2.08
C THR A 46 9.99 -14.28 2.21
N ASP A 47 10.69 -14.53 3.32
CA ASP A 47 11.34 -15.81 3.60
C ASP A 47 10.33 -16.96 3.75
N LEU A 48 9.18 -16.71 4.39
CA LEU A 48 8.10 -17.70 4.50
C LEU A 48 7.47 -18.01 3.14
N ALA A 49 7.28 -17.00 2.29
CA ALA A 49 6.79 -17.19 0.93
C ALA A 49 7.79 -17.97 0.06
N VAL A 50 9.09 -17.68 0.20
CA VAL A 50 10.17 -18.40 -0.48
C VAL A 50 10.24 -19.85 -0.01
N ARG A 51 10.20 -20.11 1.30
CA ARG A 51 10.24 -21.47 1.86
C ARG A 51 8.98 -22.27 1.54
N ALA A 52 7.82 -21.62 1.49
CA ALA A 52 6.60 -22.24 1.00
C ALA A 52 6.74 -22.64 -0.47
N ALA A 53 7.33 -21.79 -1.31
CA ALA A 53 7.62 -22.10 -2.71
C ALA A 53 8.66 -23.24 -2.83
N GLU A 54 9.74 -23.22 -2.06
CA GLU A 54 10.73 -24.29 -1.99
C GLU A 54 10.11 -25.63 -1.58
N ALA A 55 9.17 -25.65 -0.64
CA ALA A 55 8.45 -26.84 -0.21
C ALA A 55 7.56 -27.45 -1.30
N VAL A 56 7.12 -26.66 -2.29
CA VAL A 56 6.43 -27.16 -3.49
C VAL A 56 7.41 -27.55 -4.61
N GLY A 57 8.72 -27.60 -4.33
CA GLY A 57 9.76 -27.96 -5.30
C GLY A 57 10.20 -26.81 -6.20
N ALA A 58 9.93 -25.55 -5.82
CA ALA A 58 10.30 -24.38 -6.61
C ALA A 58 11.78 -23.95 -6.47
N SER A 59 12.62 -24.69 -5.74
CA SER A 59 14.02 -24.33 -5.46
C SER A 59 14.94 -24.25 -6.70
N ALA A 60 14.44 -24.63 -7.88
CA ALA A 60 15.13 -24.49 -9.17
C ALA A 60 14.42 -23.55 -10.16
N ILE A 61 13.33 -22.91 -9.75
CA ILE A 61 12.55 -22.02 -10.61
C ILE A 61 13.00 -20.59 -10.36
N GLU A 62 13.65 -19.99 -11.35
CA GLU A 62 13.90 -18.54 -11.42
C GLU A 62 12.64 -17.77 -10.97
N PRO A 63 12.74 -16.79 -10.04
CA PRO A 63 11.57 -16.06 -9.52
C PRO A 63 10.67 -15.51 -10.62
N PHE A 64 11.29 -15.12 -11.74
CA PHE A 64 10.58 -14.72 -12.95
C PHE A 64 9.72 -15.85 -13.54
N VAL A 65 10.26 -17.05 -13.71
CA VAL A 65 9.52 -18.22 -14.26
C VAL A 65 8.39 -18.62 -13.34
N PHE A 66 8.57 -18.51 -12.03
CA PHE A 66 7.51 -18.74 -11.05
C PHE A 66 6.38 -17.72 -11.19
N LEU A 67 6.69 -16.42 -11.17
CA LEU A 67 5.72 -15.33 -11.35
C LEU A 67 5.02 -15.41 -12.72
N LEU A 68 5.76 -15.76 -13.77
CA LEU A 68 5.22 -15.94 -15.11
C LEU A 68 4.25 -17.12 -15.15
N SER A 69 4.57 -18.22 -14.45
CA SER A 69 3.69 -19.38 -14.35
C SER A 69 2.40 -19.03 -13.60
N VAL A 70 2.49 -18.29 -12.48
CA VAL A 70 1.31 -17.77 -11.76
C VAL A 70 0.47 -16.85 -12.65
N PHE A 71 1.11 -15.96 -13.41
CA PHE A 71 0.43 -15.08 -14.36
C PHE A 71 -0.33 -15.85 -15.44
N VAL A 72 0.31 -16.84 -16.08
CA VAL A 72 -0.32 -17.67 -17.12
C VAL A 72 -1.48 -18.48 -16.54
N LEU A 73 -1.31 -19.10 -15.36
CA LEU A 73 -2.39 -19.83 -14.69
C LEU A 73 -3.56 -18.90 -14.31
N ALA A 74 -3.28 -17.69 -13.86
CA ALA A 74 -4.32 -16.70 -13.54
C ALA A 74 -5.13 -16.29 -14.78
N ILE A 75 -4.53 -16.21 -15.97
CA ILE A 75 -5.26 -15.98 -17.22
C ILE A 75 -6.25 -17.11 -17.50
N PHE A 76 -5.81 -18.37 -17.37
CA PHE A 76 -6.69 -19.52 -17.56
C PHE A 76 -7.87 -19.48 -16.58
N VAL A 77 -7.60 -19.24 -15.29
CA VAL A 77 -8.64 -19.11 -14.27
C VAL A 77 -9.62 -17.98 -14.63
N GLY A 78 -9.10 -16.80 -14.99
CA GLY A 78 -9.93 -15.66 -15.37
C GLY A 78 -10.83 -15.95 -16.58
N TYR A 79 -10.30 -16.63 -17.60
CA TYR A 79 -11.08 -17.05 -18.78
C TYR A 79 -12.24 -17.95 -18.39
N TYR A 80 -11.99 -19.02 -17.63
CA TYR A 80 -13.05 -19.95 -17.22
C TYR A 80 -14.09 -19.31 -16.29
N VAL A 81 -13.68 -18.39 -15.41
CA VAL A 81 -14.59 -17.66 -14.51
C VAL A 81 -15.57 -16.77 -15.29
N VAL A 82 -15.10 -16.10 -16.35
CA VAL A 82 -15.93 -15.18 -17.15
C VAL A 82 -16.77 -15.91 -18.19
N TRP A 83 -16.31 -17.05 -18.72
CA TRP A 83 -16.98 -17.78 -19.79
C TRP A 83 -18.34 -18.38 -19.38
N SER A 84 -18.52 -18.73 -18.10
CA SER A 84 -19.73 -19.40 -17.59
C SER A 84 -20.79 -18.46 -16.98
N VAL A 85 -20.79 -17.18 -17.35
CA VAL A 85 -21.79 -16.21 -16.87
C VAL A 85 -23.06 -16.21 -17.73
N THR A 86 -24.21 -15.94 -17.11
CA THR A 86 -25.48 -15.80 -17.85
C THR A 86 -25.47 -14.51 -18.67
N PRO A 87 -26.05 -14.48 -19.90
CA PRO A 87 -25.99 -13.30 -20.77
C PRO A 87 -26.58 -12.01 -20.17
N ALA A 88 -27.55 -12.15 -19.27
CA ALA A 88 -28.15 -11.03 -18.54
C ALA A 88 -27.18 -10.34 -17.56
N LEU A 89 -26.04 -10.97 -17.25
CA LEU A 89 -25.05 -10.47 -16.30
C LEU A 89 -23.82 -9.85 -16.97
N HIS A 90 -23.71 -9.77 -18.29
CA HIS A 90 -22.53 -9.14 -18.92
C HIS A 90 -22.34 -7.68 -18.51
N THR A 91 -23.42 -6.90 -18.40
CA THR A 91 -23.35 -5.50 -17.96
C THR A 91 -22.99 -5.38 -16.46
N PRO A 92 -23.61 -6.14 -15.53
CA PRO A 92 -23.12 -6.22 -14.16
C PRO A 92 -21.68 -6.72 -14.02
N LEU A 93 -21.28 -7.71 -14.82
CA LEU A 93 -19.94 -8.29 -14.81
C LEU A 93 -18.90 -7.26 -15.24
N MET A 94 -19.21 -6.43 -16.25
CA MET A 94 -18.37 -5.32 -16.67
C MET A 94 -18.16 -4.30 -15.53
N ALA A 95 -19.18 -4.06 -14.70
CA ALA A 95 -19.05 -3.19 -13.54
C ALA A 95 -18.18 -3.83 -12.43
N VAL A 96 -18.30 -5.14 -12.21
CA VAL A 96 -17.47 -5.89 -11.26
C VAL A 96 -16.01 -5.92 -11.69
N THR A 97 -15.70 -6.15 -12.97
CA THR A 97 -14.31 -6.14 -13.46
C THR A 97 -13.67 -4.76 -13.34
N ASN A 98 -14.45 -3.68 -13.48
CA ASN A 98 -13.98 -2.32 -13.17
C ASN A 98 -13.59 -2.17 -11.69
N ALA A 99 -14.42 -2.66 -10.76
CA ALA A 99 -14.08 -2.66 -9.33
C ALA A 99 -12.83 -3.50 -9.02
N ILE A 100 -12.70 -4.70 -9.61
CA ILE A 100 -11.53 -5.59 -9.41
C ILE A 100 -10.23 -4.94 -9.95
N SER A 101 -10.31 -4.18 -11.05
CA SER A 101 -9.15 -3.47 -11.62
C SER A 101 -8.48 -2.50 -10.63
N SER A 102 -9.16 -2.15 -9.53
CA SER A 102 -8.64 -1.28 -8.48
C SER A 102 -7.55 -1.93 -7.60
N VAL A 103 -7.09 -3.15 -7.91
CA VAL A 103 -5.91 -3.77 -7.28
C VAL A 103 -4.67 -2.87 -7.31
N ILE A 104 -4.62 -1.91 -8.24
CA ILE A 104 -3.62 -0.85 -8.36
C ILE A 104 -3.38 -0.08 -7.04
N VAL A 105 -4.38 -0.03 -6.14
CA VAL A 105 -4.26 0.59 -4.81
C VAL A 105 -3.07 0.03 -4.01
N VAL A 106 -2.73 -1.26 -4.18
CA VAL A 106 -1.58 -1.87 -3.51
C VAL A 106 -0.27 -1.20 -3.93
N GLY A 107 -0.10 -0.95 -5.23
CA GLY A 107 1.06 -0.24 -5.76
C GLY A 107 1.13 1.21 -5.29
N ALA A 108 -0.03 1.89 -5.19
CA ALA A 108 -0.10 3.26 -4.70
C ALA A 108 0.30 3.36 -3.21
N LEU A 109 -0.14 2.41 -2.37
CA LEU A 109 0.25 2.34 -0.96
C LEU A 109 1.75 2.11 -0.79
N LEU A 110 2.33 1.22 -1.60
CA LEU A 110 3.79 1.01 -1.62
C LEU A 110 4.53 2.28 -2.01
N ALA A 111 4.06 3.02 -3.03
CA ALA A 111 4.67 4.26 -3.49
C ALA A 111 4.60 5.41 -2.46
N VAL A 112 3.50 5.53 -1.71
CA VAL A 112 3.36 6.52 -0.63
C VAL A 112 4.18 6.12 0.61
N GLY A 113 4.26 4.81 0.89
CA GLY A 113 4.99 4.25 2.01
C GLY A 113 6.51 4.35 1.90
N VAL A 114 7.05 4.74 0.73
CA VAL A 114 8.49 4.96 0.55
C VAL A 114 8.97 6.03 1.51
N ASP A 115 10.06 5.73 2.20
CA ASP A 115 10.62 6.60 3.22
C ASP A 115 11.44 7.73 2.60
N LEU A 116 11.32 8.95 3.15
CA LEU A 116 11.94 10.16 2.56
C LEU A 116 13.47 10.11 2.55
N SER A 117 14.05 9.19 3.32
CA SER A 117 15.49 8.92 3.43
C SER A 117 16.08 8.31 2.14
N HIS A 118 15.26 7.80 1.23
CA HIS A 118 15.69 7.09 0.01
C HIS A 118 15.86 8.03 -1.20
N GLY A 119 16.91 8.87 -1.17
CA GLY A 119 17.48 9.55 -2.34
C GLY A 119 16.60 10.59 -3.08
N ASP A 120 17.15 11.14 -4.16
CA ASP A 120 16.64 12.30 -4.94
C ASP A 120 15.29 12.10 -5.68
N GLY A 121 14.49 11.10 -5.30
CA GLY A 121 13.19 10.80 -5.92
C GLY A 121 12.06 10.49 -4.94
N ALA A 122 12.33 10.35 -3.64
CA ALA A 122 11.34 9.91 -2.65
C ALA A 122 10.14 10.87 -2.54
N LEU A 123 10.37 12.18 -2.66
CA LEU A 123 9.30 13.19 -2.66
C LEU A 123 8.38 13.03 -3.88
N MET A 124 8.95 12.80 -5.06
CA MET A 124 8.17 12.59 -6.29
C MET A 124 7.37 11.29 -6.23
N ALA A 125 8.01 10.20 -5.77
CA ALA A 125 7.34 8.92 -5.57
C ALA A 125 6.13 9.04 -4.61
N ARG A 126 6.28 9.79 -3.51
CA ARG A 126 5.18 10.07 -2.58
C ARG A 126 4.07 10.90 -3.19
N ILE A 127 4.39 11.96 -3.94
CA ILE A 127 3.38 12.80 -4.59
C ILE A 127 2.59 11.99 -5.63
N PHE A 128 3.28 11.28 -6.51
CA PHE A 128 2.62 10.44 -7.51
C PHE A 128 1.87 9.27 -6.87
N GLY A 129 2.43 8.66 -5.82
CA GLY A 129 1.75 7.64 -5.02
C GLY A 129 0.47 8.15 -4.38
N PHE A 130 0.48 9.38 -3.83
CA PHE A 130 -0.68 9.99 -3.21
C PHE A 130 -1.78 10.27 -4.24
N ILE A 131 -1.41 10.82 -5.39
CA ILE A 131 -2.35 11.02 -6.52
C ILE A 131 -2.91 9.67 -6.98
N ALA A 132 -2.06 8.65 -7.15
CA ALA A 132 -2.47 7.30 -7.52
C ALA A 132 -3.43 6.69 -6.49
N LEU A 133 -3.20 6.93 -5.19
CA LEU A 133 -4.04 6.44 -4.10
C LEU A 133 -5.43 7.08 -4.12
N VAL A 134 -5.50 8.40 -4.37
CA VAL A 134 -6.76 9.13 -4.52
C VAL A 134 -7.55 8.59 -5.73
N LEU A 135 -6.88 8.47 -6.89
CA LEU A 135 -7.51 7.95 -8.11
C LEU A 135 -7.97 6.50 -7.95
N ALA A 136 -7.16 5.65 -7.32
CA ALA A 136 -7.53 4.27 -7.01
C ALA A 136 -8.74 4.22 -6.08
N SER A 137 -8.79 5.07 -5.05
CA SER A 137 -9.94 5.16 -4.13
C SER A 137 -11.23 5.51 -4.88
N VAL A 138 -11.20 6.49 -5.80
CA VAL A 138 -12.36 6.83 -6.63
C VAL A 138 -12.83 5.64 -7.47
N ASN A 139 -11.90 4.87 -8.04
CA ASN A 139 -12.23 3.67 -8.82
C ASN A 139 -12.88 2.57 -7.93
N ILE A 140 -12.36 2.34 -6.73
CA ILE A 140 -12.94 1.39 -5.76
C ILE A 140 -14.37 1.80 -5.43
N PHE A 141 -14.56 3.01 -4.90
CA PHE A 141 -15.86 3.45 -4.42
C PHE A 141 -16.87 3.62 -5.57
N GLY A 142 -16.44 4.18 -6.70
CA GLY A 142 -17.27 4.31 -7.90
C GLY A 142 -17.68 2.97 -8.48
N GLY A 143 -16.73 2.04 -8.61
CA GLY A 143 -16.98 0.69 -9.13
C GLY A 143 -17.98 -0.09 -8.28
N PHE A 144 -17.81 -0.11 -6.96
CA PHE A 144 -18.72 -0.84 -6.06
C PHE A 144 -20.09 -0.17 -5.90
N LEU A 145 -20.17 1.17 -5.90
CA LEU A 145 -21.44 1.88 -5.79
C LEU A 145 -22.31 1.72 -7.05
N VAL A 146 -21.70 1.79 -8.24
CA VAL A 146 -22.43 1.56 -9.49
C VAL A 146 -22.84 0.10 -9.62
N THR A 147 -21.95 -0.85 -9.30
CA THR A 147 -22.25 -2.29 -9.34
C THR A 147 -23.40 -2.64 -8.41
N SER A 148 -23.40 -2.13 -7.17
CA SER A 148 -24.48 -2.38 -6.22
C SER A 148 -25.83 -1.82 -6.69
N ARG A 149 -25.84 -0.64 -7.32
CA ARG A 149 -27.04 -0.08 -7.94
C ARG A 149 -27.52 -0.91 -9.13
N MET A 150 -26.61 -1.42 -9.96
CA MET A 150 -26.95 -2.30 -11.08
C MET A 150 -27.54 -3.62 -10.61
N LEU A 151 -26.94 -4.26 -9.61
CA LEU A 151 -27.42 -5.52 -9.04
C LEU A 151 -28.73 -5.36 -8.24
N ALA A 152 -28.94 -4.20 -7.62
CA ALA A 152 -30.19 -3.90 -6.93
C ALA A 152 -31.41 -3.89 -7.86
N MET A 153 -31.22 -3.55 -9.15
CA MET A 153 -32.30 -3.58 -10.15
C MET A 153 -32.75 -5.00 -10.53
N TYR A 154 -31.96 -6.03 -10.21
CA TYR A 154 -32.31 -7.45 -10.42
C TYR A 154 -32.95 -8.10 -9.19
N LYS A 155 -33.01 -7.42 -8.04
CA LYS A 155 -33.76 -7.91 -6.87
C LYS A 155 -35.25 -7.74 -7.12
N LYS A 156 -36.00 -8.85 -7.12
CA LYS A 156 -37.47 -8.81 -7.11
C LYS A 156 -37.94 -7.96 -5.92
N LYS A 157 -38.79 -6.97 -6.19
CA LYS A 157 -39.53 -6.22 -5.16
C LYS A 157 -40.20 -7.24 -4.24
N GLN A 158 -39.77 -7.32 -2.98
CA GLN A 158 -40.51 -8.08 -1.97
C GLN A 158 -41.92 -7.49 -1.95
N ARG A 159 -42.90 -8.32 -2.29
CA ARG A 159 -44.32 -8.02 -2.12
C ARG A 159 -44.67 -8.18 -0.65
#